data_AF-A0A2D5EUT3-F1
#
_entry.id   AF-A0A2D5EUT3-F1
#
_cell.length_a   1.000
_cell.length_b   1.000
_cell.length_c   1.000
_cell.angle_alpha   90.00
_cell.angle_beta   90.00
_cell.angle_gamma   90.00
#
_symmetry.space_group_name_H-M   'P 1'
#
loop_
_entity.id
_entity.type
_entity.pdbx_description
1 polymer ?
#
loop_
_entity_poly.entity_id
_entity_poly.type
_entity_poly.pdbx_seq_one_letter_code
_entity_poly.pdbx_strand_id
1 'polypeptide(L)'
;MCAALSGLIACGDDDGGGTDSGTPGTDGGGGEDGGGGEDAGEPMVDPPECPSGDNIPDEGGLMGACCYRVSNADRLANPEFRVSALRITEPTSLSSALVRGALNDAIDEERFNWLIRVGGAEMDGAITVETGYGERNMDATFAFTMGSAPAPGDPDRWNPLTADATLASETITTDALSGAFTVPIFEDDLETLSLELPLQAFELQMANMSEDRSCIGLRDGRVYQTSEGTIRTYIPIADAMAGRVIIPPIDTTLCNFVAGMAASSDPCTDTPRADWPVPPNALCEDGVCTETCDVADCNAWRIAGGFAAHGVEIAD
;
A
#
# COMPACT_ATOMS: atom_id res chain seq x y z
N MET A 1 8.72 -14.68 48.47
CA MET A 1 9.87 -15.58 48.69
C MET A 1 10.09 -16.37 47.41
N CYS A 2 11.30 -16.25 46.84
CA CYS A 2 11.91 -16.95 45.68
C CYS A 2 11.19 -16.94 44.32
N ALA A 3 11.83 -16.76 43.16
CA ALA A 3 13.14 -16.23 42.76
C ALA A 3 13.06 -16.07 41.23
N ALA A 4 13.62 -14.98 40.70
CA ALA A 4 13.75 -14.72 39.26
C ALA A 4 14.96 -15.48 38.69
N LEU A 5 14.85 -15.96 37.45
CA LEU A 5 15.98 -16.34 36.60
C LEU A 5 16.04 -15.39 35.41
N SER A 6 17.11 -14.59 35.38
CA SER A 6 17.59 -13.82 34.23
C SER A 6 18.77 -14.58 33.63
N GLY A 7 18.77 -14.79 32.31
CA GLY A 7 19.92 -15.30 31.56
C GLY A 7 20.49 -14.21 30.67
N LEU A 8 21.63 -13.64 31.08
CA LEU A 8 22.50 -12.78 30.28
C LEU A 8 23.63 -13.67 29.72
N ILE A 9 23.81 -13.67 28.40
CA ILE A 9 24.97 -14.26 27.73
C ILE A 9 26.04 -13.18 27.60
N ALA A 10 27.23 -13.54 28.06
CA ALA A 10 28.43 -12.72 28.12
C ALA A 10 29.19 -12.72 26.78
N CYS A 11 29.70 -11.55 26.38
CA CYS A 11 30.81 -11.44 25.43
C CYS A 11 32.03 -10.97 26.21
N GLY A 12 33.10 -11.77 26.17
CA GLY A 12 34.42 -11.43 26.74
C GLY A 12 35.31 -10.76 25.70
N ASP A 13 36.14 -9.85 26.20
CA ASP A 13 37.23 -9.14 25.53
C ASP A 13 38.36 -10.08 25.07
N ASP A 14 39.04 -9.72 23.98
CA ASP A 14 40.47 -9.99 23.79
C ASP A 14 41.11 -8.87 22.96
N ASP A 15 41.98 -8.11 23.63
CA ASP A 15 42.91 -7.11 23.08
C ASP A 15 44.22 -7.79 22.62
N GLY A 16 44.79 -7.30 21.52
CA GLY A 16 46.18 -7.54 21.08
C GLY A 16 46.27 -7.48 19.56
N GLY A 17 46.94 -6.54 18.89
CA GLY A 17 48.20 -5.87 19.20
C GLY A 17 49.29 -6.43 18.28
N GLY A 18 49.78 -5.63 17.33
CA GLY A 18 51.07 -5.88 16.66
C GLY A 18 51.07 -5.91 15.12
N THR A 19 51.51 -4.79 14.56
CA THR A 19 52.37 -4.58 13.36
C THR A 19 53.02 -5.81 12.71
N ASP A 20 53.11 -5.87 11.38
CA ASP A 20 54.28 -5.39 10.58
C ASP A 20 54.29 -5.90 9.11
N SER A 21 54.89 -5.05 8.26
CA SER A 21 55.70 -5.27 7.04
C SER A 21 55.28 -6.18 5.86
N GLY A 22 55.07 -5.53 4.71
CA GLY A 22 55.25 -6.12 3.38
C GLY A 22 55.21 -5.04 2.27
N THR A 23 56.37 -4.75 1.68
CA THR A 23 56.69 -3.57 0.83
C THR A 23 56.52 -3.85 -0.71
N PRO A 24 56.98 -3.00 -1.66
CA PRO A 24 56.16 -2.46 -2.76
C PRO A 24 56.63 -2.86 -4.18
N GLY A 25 55.92 -2.39 -5.21
CA GLY A 25 56.40 -2.33 -6.60
C GLY A 25 55.26 -2.38 -7.62
N THR A 26 55.30 -1.77 -8.80
CA THR A 26 56.30 -0.94 -9.49
C THR A 26 55.58 -0.25 -10.66
N ASP A 27 55.78 1.06 -10.76
CA ASP A 27 55.91 1.99 -11.90
C ASP A 27 55.50 1.60 -13.34
N GLY A 28 54.88 2.59 -14.02
CA GLY A 28 54.94 2.82 -15.46
C GLY A 28 53.56 2.95 -16.12
N GLY A 29 53.19 4.00 -16.86
CA GLY A 29 53.86 5.17 -17.38
C GLY A 29 52.80 6.06 -18.07
N GLY A 30 53.12 7.34 -18.26
CA GLY A 30 52.18 8.38 -18.66
C GLY A 30 51.72 8.37 -20.12
N GLY A 31 50.70 9.20 -20.38
CA GLY A 31 50.22 9.62 -21.69
C GLY A 31 49.23 10.76 -21.49
N GLU A 32 49.54 11.92 -22.09
CA GLU A 32 48.89 13.20 -21.92
C GLU A 32 47.61 13.36 -22.78
N ASP A 33 46.84 14.41 -22.45
CA ASP A 33 45.96 15.23 -23.30
C ASP A 33 44.51 14.81 -23.60
N GLY A 34 43.58 15.72 -23.26
CA GLY A 34 42.30 15.85 -23.96
C GLY A 34 41.14 16.26 -23.07
N GLY A 35 40.86 17.56 -22.97
CA GLY A 35 39.76 18.10 -22.19
C GLY A 35 38.36 17.75 -22.72
N GLY A 36 37.42 17.66 -21.78
CA GLY A 36 35.98 17.68 -21.99
C GLY A 36 35.35 17.75 -20.61
N GLY A 37 34.74 18.88 -20.27
CA GLY A 37 34.04 19.03 -19.01
C GLY A 37 32.87 18.06 -18.97
N GLU A 38 32.99 17.03 -18.14
CA GLU A 38 31.87 16.21 -17.76
C GLU A 38 31.07 17.04 -16.76
N ASP A 39 29.88 17.49 -17.22
CA ASP A 39 28.79 17.81 -16.31
C ASP A 39 28.76 16.69 -15.28
N ALA A 40 28.93 17.08 -14.01
CA ALA A 40 28.64 16.21 -12.89
C ALA A 40 27.12 16.03 -12.87
N GLY A 41 26.62 15.21 -13.80
CA GLY A 41 25.29 14.64 -13.76
C GLY A 41 25.15 14.06 -12.36
N GLU A 42 24.10 14.51 -11.68
CA GLU A 42 23.69 13.92 -10.42
C GLU A 42 23.71 12.39 -10.58
N PRO A 43 24.20 11.62 -9.59
CA PRO A 43 24.19 10.18 -9.71
C PRO A 43 22.75 9.76 -9.99
N MET A 44 22.50 9.27 -11.21
CA MET A 44 21.28 8.52 -11.49
C MET A 44 21.29 7.41 -10.45
N VAL A 45 20.36 7.49 -9.51
CA VAL A 45 20.10 6.37 -8.62
C VAL A 45 19.61 5.28 -9.55
N ASP A 46 20.43 4.26 -9.78
CA ASP A 46 20.04 3.12 -10.59
C ASP A 46 18.67 2.63 -10.09
N PRO A 47 17.70 2.40 -10.99
CA PRO A 47 16.41 1.86 -10.59
C PRO A 47 16.67 0.56 -9.82
N PRO A 48 15.96 0.32 -8.70
CA PRO A 48 16.24 -0.84 -7.86
C PRO A 48 16.16 -2.13 -8.67
N GLU A 49 17.28 -2.84 -8.78
CA GLU A 49 17.35 -4.13 -9.44
C GLU A 49 16.45 -5.14 -8.69
N CYS A 50 15.54 -5.77 -9.43
CA CYS A 50 14.64 -6.77 -8.87
C CYS A 50 15.41 -8.04 -8.45
N PRO A 51 15.18 -8.58 -7.25
CA PRO A 51 15.91 -9.77 -6.80
C PRO A 51 15.58 -10.98 -7.67
N SER A 52 16.63 -11.56 -8.26
CA SER A 52 16.58 -12.83 -8.97
C SER A 52 16.62 -13.99 -7.96
N GLY A 53 15.46 -14.55 -7.61
CA GLY A 53 15.39 -15.65 -6.66
C GLY A 53 14.34 -16.69 -7.01
N ASP A 54 14.77 -17.92 -7.30
CA ASP A 54 13.98 -19.14 -7.56
C ASP A 54 13.09 -19.61 -6.38
N ASN A 55 12.88 -18.79 -5.35
CA ASN A 55 12.18 -19.14 -4.11
C ASN A 55 11.09 -18.13 -3.75
N ILE A 56 10.34 -17.67 -4.74
CA ILE A 56 9.09 -16.94 -4.47
C ILE A 56 8.05 -18.00 -4.08
N PRO A 57 7.51 -17.97 -2.85
CA PRO A 57 6.59 -18.98 -2.37
C PRO A 57 5.22 -18.56 -2.84
N ASP A 58 4.90 -19.05 -4.01
CA ASP A 58 3.62 -18.81 -4.61
C ASP A 58 3.31 -20.08 -5.39
N GLU A 59 2.58 -20.97 -4.71
CA GLU A 59 2.20 -22.27 -5.25
C GLU A 59 1.35 -22.14 -6.54
N GLY A 60 0.84 -20.94 -6.86
CA GLY A 60 0.04 -20.66 -8.05
C GLY A 60 0.69 -19.80 -9.14
N GLY A 61 1.91 -19.29 -8.96
CA GLY A 61 2.45 -18.25 -9.84
C GLY A 61 1.68 -16.90 -9.77
N LEU A 62 0.76 -16.78 -8.79
CA LEU A 62 0.17 -15.64 -8.06
C LEU A 62 0.85 -14.26 -8.04
N MET A 63 2.12 -14.25 -7.71
CA MET A 63 2.83 -13.15 -7.09
C MET A 63 4.22 -13.04 -7.70
N GLY A 64 4.40 -12.03 -8.54
CA GLY A 64 5.73 -11.64 -8.99
C GLY A 64 6.64 -11.23 -7.83
N ALA A 65 7.94 -11.45 -7.97
CA ALA A 65 8.90 -10.48 -7.41
C ALA A 65 8.54 -9.16 -8.07
N CYS A 66 8.48 -8.03 -7.36
CA CYS A 66 8.13 -6.71 -7.95
C CYS A 66 8.98 -6.44 -9.20
N CYS A 67 8.52 -6.90 -10.35
CA CYS A 67 9.13 -6.90 -11.67
C CYS A 67 8.31 -7.72 -12.69
N TYR A 68 7.56 -8.78 -12.31
CA TYR A 68 6.74 -9.48 -13.31
C TYR A 68 5.44 -10.10 -12.79
N ARG A 69 4.33 -9.74 -13.44
CA ARG A 69 3.35 -10.72 -13.91
C ARG A 69 3.02 -10.59 -15.40
N VAL A 70 3.01 -9.38 -15.95
CA VAL A 70 3.18 -9.07 -17.39
C VAL A 70 3.86 -7.69 -17.43
N SER A 71 4.86 -7.48 -18.31
CA SER A 71 5.43 -6.14 -18.49
C SER A 71 4.41 -5.25 -19.22
N ASN A 72 4.17 -4.05 -18.70
CA ASN A 72 3.37 -3.00 -19.36
C ASN A 72 4.22 -2.14 -20.31
N ALA A 73 5.40 -2.62 -20.75
CA ALA A 73 6.31 -1.82 -21.57
C ALA A 73 5.69 -1.36 -22.91
N ASP A 74 4.64 -2.03 -23.41
CA ASP A 74 3.86 -1.60 -24.57
C ASP A 74 2.68 -0.67 -24.23
N ARG A 75 2.38 -0.50 -22.93
CA ARG A 75 1.29 0.32 -22.37
C ARG A 75 1.79 1.50 -21.54
N LEU A 76 3.00 2.00 -21.81
CA LEU A 76 3.57 3.14 -21.07
C LEU A 76 2.63 4.36 -21.03
N ALA A 77 1.85 4.60 -22.07
CA ALA A 77 0.85 5.68 -22.13
C ALA A 77 -0.28 5.52 -21.10
N ASN A 78 -0.63 4.28 -20.75
CA ASN A 78 -1.74 3.97 -19.86
C ASN A 78 -1.39 2.77 -18.95
N PRO A 79 -0.45 2.94 -18.01
CA PRO A 79 -0.04 1.84 -17.16
C PRO A 79 -1.15 1.44 -16.20
N GLU A 80 -1.23 0.14 -15.93
CA GLU A 80 -2.30 -0.48 -15.17
C GLU A 80 -1.71 -1.36 -14.08
N PHE A 81 -2.20 -1.19 -12.86
CA PHE A 81 -1.63 -1.79 -11.67
C PHE A 81 -2.69 -2.45 -10.80
N ARG A 82 -2.26 -3.48 -10.07
CA ARG A 82 -2.95 -4.06 -8.93
C ARG A 82 -2.08 -3.88 -7.69
N VAL A 83 -2.68 -3.41 -6.59
CA VAL A 83 -2.00 -3.34 -5.29
C VAL A 83 -1.59 -4.74 -4.85
N SER A 84 -0.29 -4.90 -4.56
CA SER A 84 0.34 -6.17 -4.20
C SER A 84 0.84 -6.21 -2.76
N ALA A 85 0.84 -5.07 -2.08
CA ALA A 85 1.00 -5.00 -0.64
C ALA A 85 0.43 -3.69 -0.12
N LEU A 86 -0.14 -3.73 1.08
CA LEU A 86 -0.64 -2.56 1.76
C LEU A 86 -0.11 -2.54 3.20
N ARG A 87 0.50 -1.43 3.59
CA ARG A 87 0.97 -1.19 4.94
C ARG A 87 0.32 0.06 5.50
N ILE A 88 -0.78 -0.14 6.20
CA ILE A 88 -1.43 0.91 6.97
C ILE A 88 -0.55 1.26 8.17
N THR A 89 -0.22 2.54 8.33
CA THR A 89 0.54 3.06 9.47
C THR A 89 -0.37 3.73 10.48
N GLU A 90 -1.52 4.24 10.04
CA GLU A 90 -2.53 4.85 10.89
C GLU A 90 -3.95 4.51 10.40
N PRO A 91 -4.91 4.35 11.33
CA PRO A 91 -4.75 4.34 12.78
C PRO A 91 -4.06 3.06 13.30
N THR A 92 -3.62 3.09 14.56
CA THR A 92 -2.84 1.98 15.15
C THR A 92 -3.57 0.65 15.23
N SER A 93 -4.90 0.67 15.26
CA SER A 93 -5.76 -0.52 15.17
C SER A 93 -5.60 -1.24 13.83
N LEU A 94 -5.59 -0.49 12.72
CA LEU A 94 -5.39 -1.02 11.38
C LEU A 94 -3.92 -1.36 11.08
N SER A 95 -2.95 -0.78 11.80
CA SER A 95 -1.53 -1.11 11.63
C SER A 95 -1.07 -2.36 12.40
N SER A 96 -2.00 -3.08 13.03
CA SER A 96 -1.71 -4.30 13.79
C SER A 96 -1.17 -5.43 12.92
N ALA A 97 -0.35 -6.30 13.50
CA ALA A 97 0.24 -7.44 12.78
C ALA A 97 -0.82 -8.42 12.26
N LEU A 98 -1.97 -8.53 12.95
CA LEU A 98 -3.08 -9.38 12.54
C LEU A 98 -3.76 -8.86 11.26
N VAL A 99 -4.09 -7.56 11.22
CA VAL A 99 -4.69 -6.92 10.03
C VAL A 99 -3.73 -6.98 8.87
N ARG A 100 -2.45 -6.67 9.10
CA ARG A 100 -1.44 -6.77 8.06
C ARG A 100 -1.31 -8.18 7.51
N GLY A 101 -1.37 -9.21 8.37
CA GLY A 101 -1.39 -10.61 7.94
C GLY A 101 -2.60 -10.88 7.05
N ALA A 102 -3.81 -10.60 7.54
CA ALA A 102 -5.05 -10.83 6.80
C ALA A 102 -5.12 -10.07 5.46
N LEU A 103 -4.66 -8.81 5.41
CA LEU A 103 -4.61 -8.02 4.19
C LEU A 103 -3.61 -8.59 3.18
N ASN A 104 -2.40 -8.94 3.62
CA ASN A 104 -1.39 -9.49 2.73
C ASN A 104 -1.80 -10.88 2.24
N ASP A 105 -2.35 -11.74 3.09
CA ASP A 105 -2.85 -13.06 2.70
C ASP A 105 -3.99 -12.91 1.67
N ALA A 106 -4.92 -11.98 1.89
CA ALA A 106 -5.99 -11.69 0.94
C ALA A 106 -5.47 -11.11 -0.39
N ILE A 107 -4.38 -10.33 -0.38
CA ILE A 107 -3.72 -9.87 -1.60
C ILE A 107 -3.06 -11.04 -2.33
N ASP A 108 -2.29 -11.86 -1.62
CA ASP A 108 -1.56 -13.00 -2.19
C ASP A 108 -2.55 -14.01 -2.83
N GLU A 109 -3.71 -14.18 -2.22
CA GLU A 109 -4.78 -15.10 -2.66
C GLU A 109 -5.80 -14.45 -3.62
N GLU A 110 -5.57 -13.22 -4.08
CA GLU A 110 -6.47 -12.48 -4.98
C GLU A 110 -7.91 -12.28 -4.44
N ARG A 111 -8.09 -12.38 -3.11
CA ARG A 111 -9.32 -12.04 -2.38
C ARG A 111 -9.48 -10.54 -2.13
N PHE A 112 -8.40 -9.78 -2.29
CA PHE A 112 -8.38 -8.32 -2.29
C PHE A 112 -7.75 -7.82 -3.59
N ASN A 113 -8.54 -7.13 -4.40
CA ASN A 113 -8.14 -6.64 -5.72
C ASN A 113 -8.43 -5.15 -5.83
N TRP A 114 -7.43 -4.36 -5.47
CA TRP A 114 -7.46 -2.92 -5.68
C TRP A 114 -6.67 -2.58 -6.95
N LEU A 115 -7.36 -2.02 -7.93
CA LEU A 115 -6.80 -1.62 -9.21
C LEU A 115 -6.51 -0.12 -9.28
N ILE A 116 -5.50 0.23 -10.08
CA ILE A 116 -5.12 1.60 -10.44
C ILE A 116 -4.86 1.61 -11.94
N ARG A 117 -5.60 2.40 -12.70
CA ARG A 117 -5.36 2.65 -14.13
C ARG A 117 -4.96 4.11 -14.30
N VAL A 118 -3.86 4.34 -14.98
CA VAL A 118 -3.36 5.69 -15.28
C VAL A 118 -3.66 6.00 -16.75
N GLY A 119 -4.13 7.21 -17.04
CA GLY A 119 -4.39 7.66 -18.40
C GLY A 119 -3.52 8.86 -18.77
N GLY A 120 -2.98 8.86 -19.99
CA GLY A 120 -2.26 10.01 -20.56
C GLY A 120 -0.83 10.18 -20.06
N ALA A 121 -0.17 9.10 -19.64
CA ALA A 121 1.17 9.12 -19.05
C ALA A 121 2.31 9.27 -20.07
N GLU A 122 2.06 9.54 -21.37
CA GLU A 122 3.10 9.59 -22.40
C GLU A 122 4.22 10.60 -22.12
N MET A 123 3.94 11.62 -21.31
CA MET A 123 4.88 12.64 -20.86
C MET A 123 4.49 13.20 -19.50
N ASP A 124 5.45 13.81 -18.80
CA ASP A 124 5.19 14.56 -17.57
C ASP A 124 4.11 15.64 -17.78
N GLY A 125 3.24 15.79 -16.80
CA GLY A 125 2.13 16.74 -16.83
C GLY A 125 0.85 16.20 -16.21
N ALA A 126 -0.28 16.71 -16.69
CA ALA A 126 -1.60 16.29 -16.23
C ALA A 126 -1.95 14.92 -16.81
N ILE A 127 -2.39 14.02 -15.93
CA ILE A 127 -2.81 12.66 -16.24
C ILE A 127 -4.13 12.39 -15.52
N THR A 128 -4.74 11.23 -15.75
CA THR A 128 -5.86 10.74 -14.96
C THR A 128 -5.49 9.47 -14.19
N VAL A 129 -6.09 9.29 -13.03
CA VAL A 129 -5.97 8.05 -12.24
C VAL A 129 -7.37 7.52 -11.95
N GLU A 130 -7.70 6.36 -12.49
CA GLU A 130 -8.89 5.59 -12.12
C GLU A 130 -8.52 4.54 -11.09
N THR A 131 -9.25 4.47 -9.98
CA THR A 131 -8.94 3.52 -8.90
C THR A 131 -10.19 2.98 -8.23
N GLY A 132 -10.15 1.71 -7.83
CA GLY A 132 -11.30 1.04 -7.27
C GLY A 132 -11.10 -0.47 -7.12
N TYR A 133 -12.19 -1.15 -6.78
CA TYR A 133 -12.23 -2.61 -6.74
C TYR A 133 -12.28 -3.19 -8.15
N GLY A 134 -11.57 -4.30 -8.36
CA GLY A 134 -11.65 -5.06 -9.59
C GLY A 134 -11.82 -6.56 -9.37
N GLU A 135 -12.46 -7.21 -10.33
CA GLU A 135 -12.58 -8.67 -10.37
C GLU A 135 -11.55 -9.24 -11.35
N ARG A 136 -11.09 -10.46 -11.05
CA ARG A 136 -10.22 -11.20 -11.97
C ARG A 136 -11.05 -12.05 -12.91
N ASN A 137 -10.80 -11.89 -14.21
CA ASN A 137 -11.40 -12.67 -15.27
C ASN A 137 -10.78 -14.07 -15.39
N MET A 138 -11.48 -14.96 -16.08
CA MET A 138 -11.00 -16.33 -16.34
C MET A 138 -9.71 -16.38 -17.18
N ASP A 139 -9.46 -15.34 -17.98
CA ASP A 139 -8.25 -15.20 -18.81
C ASP A 139 -7.08 -14.52 -18.07
N ALA A 140 -7.22 -14.32 -16.76
CA ALA A 140 -6.25 -13.65 -15.89
C ALA A 140 -6.13 -12.13 -16.07
N THR A 141 -6.95 -11.51 -16.90
CA THR A 141 -7.12 -10.04 -16.89
C THR A 141 -7.97 -9.62 -15.69
N PHE A 142 -7.99 -8.32 -15.39
CA PHE A 142 -8.85 -7.74 -14.37
C PHE A 142 -9.89 -6.82 -15.01
N ALA A 143 -10.97 -6.50 -14.32
CA ALA A 143 -11.91 -5.48 -14.76
C ALA A 143 -12.42 -4.71 -13.55
N PHE A 144 -12.63 -3.40 -13.72
CA PHE A 144 -13.31 -2.62 -12.68
C PHE A 144 -14.74 -3.11 -12.50
N THR A 145 -15.16 -3.13 -11.25
CA THR A 145 -16.49 -3.59 -10.88
C THR A 145 -17.47 -2.43 -10.87
N MET A 146 -18.63 -2.59 -11.51
CA MET A 146 -19.63 -1.52 -11.69
C MET A 146 -21.03 -1.98 -11.28
N GLY A 147 -21.62 -1.30 -10.29
CA GLY A 147 -23.03 -1.46 -9.90
C GLY A 147 -23.41 -2.85 -9.37
N SER A 148 -22.43 -3.61 -8.86
CA SER A 148 -22.61 -5.01 -8.44
C SER A 148 -22.32 -5.26 -6.96
N ALA A 149 -22.11 -4.20 -6.17
CA ALA A 149 -21.88 -4.37 -4.75
C ALA A 149 -23.12 -5.03 -4.09
N PRO A 150 -22.94 -6.10 -3.29
CA PRO A 150 -24.06 -6.86 -2.74
C PRO A 150 -24.83 -6.03 -1.71
N ALA A 151 -26.10 -6.37 -1.51
CA ALA A 151 -26.90 -5.77 -0.46
C ALA A 151 -26.41 -6.22 0.94
N PRO A 152 -26.60 -5.41 1.99
CA PRO A 152 -27.24 -4.09 2.00
C PRO A 152 -26.28 -2.97 1.60
N GLY A 153 -26.82 -1.83 1.17
CA GLY A 153 -26.05 -0.63 0.82
C GLY A 153 -26.29 -0.17 -0.61
N ASP A 154 -25.51 0.82 -1.03
CA ASP A 154 -25.50 1.31 -2.40
C ASP A 154 -24.81 0.28 -3.31
N PRO A 155 -25.45 -0.19 -4.40
CA PRO A 155 -24.81 -1.08 -5.38
C PRO A 155 -23.61 -0.46 -6.09
N ASP A 156 -23.54 0.88 -6.16
CA ASP A 156 -22.48 1.62 -6.83
C ASP A 156 -21.26 1.89 -5.93
N ARG A 157 -21.28 1.46 -4.65
CA ARG A 157 -20.19 1.75 -3.70
C ARG A 157 -18.83 1.11 -4.06
N TRP A 158 -18.82 0.11 -4.94
CA TRP A 158 -17.59 -0.52 -5.45
C TRP A 158 -17.11 0.09 -6.78
N ASN A 159 -17.87 1.02 -7.35
CA ASN A 159 -17.50 1.68 -8.60
C ASN A 159 -16.15 2.40 -8.42
N PRO A 160 -15.27 2.37 -9.43
CA PRO A 160 -14.04 3.11 -9.38
C PRO A 160 -14.32 4.61 -9.40
N LEU A 161 -13.36 5.38 -8.88
CA LEU A 161 -13.31 6.82 -9.01
C LEU A 161 -12.18 7.22 -9.95
N THR A 162 -12.40 8.28 -10.70
CA THR A 162 -11.38 8.92 -11.54
C THR A 162 -10.95 10.25 -10.92
N ALA A 163 -9.64 10.45 -10.81
CA ALA A 163 -8.99 11.67 -10.37
C ALA A 163 -8.24 12.34 -11.51
N ASP A 164 -8.17 13.67 -11.47
CA ASP A 164 -7.06 14.38 -12.08
C ASP A 164 -5.80 14.13 -11.24
N ALA A 165 -4.66 13.89 -11.90
CA ALA A 165 -3.38 13.67 -11.25
C ALA A 165 -2.24 14.36 -12.01
N THR A 166 -1.06 14.40 -11.40
CA THR A 166 0.17 14.89 -12.02
C THR A 166 1.20 13.78 -12.09
N LEU A 167 1.84 13.64 -13.26
CA LEU A 167 3.02 12.83 -13.48
C LEU A 167 4.26 13.74 -13.56
N ALA A 168 5.28 13.45 -12.76
CA ALA A 168 6.58 14.09 -12.85
C ALA A 168 7.68 13.07 -12.57
N SER A 169 8.57 12.83 -13.53
CA SER A 169 9.68 11.88 -13.37
C SER A 169 9.21 10.51 -12.83
N GLU A 170 8.20 9.92 -13.46
CA GLU A 170 7.59 8.63 -13.06
C GLU A 170 6.88 8.63 -11.69
N THR A 171 6.78 9.78 -11.04
CA THR A 171 6.03 9.94 -9.80
C THR A 171 4.64 10.46 -10.08
N ILE A 172 3.63 9.71 -9.65
CA ILE A 172 2.23 10.13 -9.70
C ILE A 172 1.83 10.73 -8.36
N THR A 173 1.15 11.88 -8.41
CA THR A 173 0.45 12.47 -7.27
C THR A 173 -0.96 12.89 -7.65
N THR A 174 -1.91 12.78 -6.73
CA THR A 174 -3.27 13.31 -6.89
C THR A 174 -3.58 14.31 -5.80
N ASP A 175 -4.49 15.24 -6.06
CA ASP A 175 -5.23 15.87 -4.96
C ASP A 175 -6.19 14.85 -4.33
N ALA A 176 -6.80 15.21 -3.19
CA ALA A 176 -7.82 14.38 -2.58
C ALA A 176 -9.06 14.26 -3.50
N LEU A 177 -9.42 13.02 -3.85
CA LEU A 177 -10.57 12.69 -4.67
C LEU A 177 -11.87 13.16 -4.04
N SER A 178 -12.75 13.79 -4.83
CA SER A 178 -14.12 14.03 -4.37
C SER A 178 -14.90 12.71 -4.43
N GLY A 179 -15.38 12.23 -3.28
CA GLY A 179 -16.21 11.03 -3.18
C GLY A 179 -15.57 9.91 -2.37
N ALA A 180 -16.17 8.73 -2.48
CA ALA A 180 -15.72 7.52 -1.80
C ALA A 180 -15.85 6.31 -2.73
N PHE A 181 -14.94 5.35 -2.57
CA PHE A 181 -15.06 4.01 -3.13
C PHE A 181 -14.76 3.00 -2.04
N THR A 182 -15.32 1.81 -2.17
CA THR A 182 -15.10 0.73 -1.21
C THR A 182 -14.35 -0.40 -1.89
N VAL A 183 -13.29 -0.88 -1.23
CA VAL A 183 -12.60 -2.09 -1.68
C VAL A 183 -12.95 -3.26 -0.76
N PRO A 184 -13.64 -4.30 -1.26
CA PRO A 184 -13.99 -5.49 -0.50
C PRO A 184 -12.81 -6.46 -0.40
N ILE A 185 -12.81 -7.21 0.69
CA ILE A 185 -11.95 -8.35 0.98
C ILE A 185 -12.87 -9.54 1.23
N PHE A 186 -12.66 -10.61 0.46
CA PHE A 186 -13.47 -11.83 0.56
C PHE A 186 -12.82 -12.88 1.46
N GLU A 187 -13.62 -13.83 1.93
CA GLU A 187 -13.15 -15.11 2.49
C GLU A 187 -12.67 -16.04 1.35
N ASP A 188 -12.17 -17.22 1.72
CA ASP A 188 -11.58 -18.20 0.79
C ASP A 188 -12.54 -18.71 -0.29
N ASP A 189 -13.85 -18.53 -0.10
CA ASP A 189 -14.88 -18.88 -1.07
C ASP A 189 -15.06 -17.84 -2.20
N LEU A 190 -14.42 -16.67 -2.09
CA LEU A 190 -14.56 -15.53 -3.01
C LEU A 190 -15.99 -14.97 -3.14
N GLU A 191 -16.90 -15.37 -2.25
CA GLU A 191 -18.32 -14.97 -2.26
C GLU A 191 -18.69 -14.25 -0.97
N THR A 192 -18.14 -14.68 0.16
CA THR A 192 -18.42 -14.14 1.48
C THR A 192 -17.51 -12.95 1.78
N LEU A 193 -18.09 -11.80 2.12
CA LEU A 193 -17.33 -10.61 2.51
C LEU A 193 -16.75 -10.76 3.94
N SER A 194 -15.43 -10.69 4.03
CA SER A 194 -14.70 -10.63 5.30
C SER A 194 -14.59 -9.19 5.81
N LEU A 195 -14.31 -8.23 4.92
CA LEU A 195 -14.12 -6.82 5.25
C LEU A 195 -14.43 -5.94 4.04
N GLU A 196 -15.05 -4.79 4.28
CA GLU A 196 -15.13 -3.69 3.30
C GLU A 196 -14.34 -2.49 3.84
N LEU A 197 -13.47 -1.91 3.00
CA LEU A 197 -12.72 -0.70 3.31
C LEU A 197 -13.34 0.49 2.55
N PRO A 198 -14.26 1.26 3.17
CA PRO A 198 -14.83 2.45 2.56
C PRO A 198 -13.83 3.60 2.62
N LEU A 199 -13.23 3.95 1.49
CA LEU A 199 -12.18 4.94 1.37
C LEU A 199 -12.77 6.25 0.83
N GLN A 200 -12.79 7.30 1.65
CA GLN A 200 -13.24 8.63 1.28
C GLN A 200 -12.05 9.59 1.11
N ALA A 201 -12.18 10.58 0.21
CA ALA A 201 -11.16 11.59 -0.02
C ALA A 201 -9.77 10.97 -0.26
N PHE A 202 -9.73 9.93 -1.10
CA PHE A 202 -8.51 9.21 -1.41
C PHE A 202 -7.51 10.12 -2.15
N GLU A 203 -6.28 10.11 -1.67
CA GLU A 203 -5.17 10.90 -2.18
C GLU A 203 -3.99 9.96 -2.39
N LEU A 204 -3.51 9.90 -3.63
CA LEU A 204 -2.24 9.30 -3.96
C LEU A 204 -1.15 10.34 -3.70
N GLN A 205 -0.53 10.28 -2.53
CA GLN A 205 0.48 11.25 -2.12
C GLN A 205 1.75 11.12 -2.95
N MET A 206 2.06 9.88 -3.33
CA MET A 206 3.21 9.49 -4.12
C MET A 206 2.98 8.09 -4.67
N ALA A 207 3.28 7.88 -5.94
CA ALA A 207 3.51 6.55 -6.50
C ALA A 207 4.66 6.64 -7.50
N ASN A 208 5.84 6.19 -7.10
CA ASN A 208 7.01 6.14 -7.96
C ASN A 208 6.95 4.85 -8.78
N MET A 209 6.74 5.01 -10.08
CA MET A 209 6.75 3.90 -11.02
C MET A 209 8.20 3.53 -11.38
N SER A 210 8.40 2.26 -11.71
CA SER A 210 9.60 1.83 -12.44
C SER A 210 9.64 2.48 -13.84
N GLU A 211 10.83 2.51 -14.45
CA GLU A 211 11.03 3.10 -15.79
C GLU A 211 10.15 2.43 -16.87
N ASP A 212 9.92 1.13 -16.75
CA ASP A 212 9.03 0.36 -17.63
C ASP A 212 7.54 0.42 -17.21
N ARG A 213 7.23 1.18 -16.14
CA ARG A 213 5.90 1.37 -15.55
C ARG A 213 5.16 0.07 -15.26
N SER A 214 5.93 -0.96 -14.91
CA SER A 214 5.42 -2.27 -14.54
C SER A 214 5.26 -2.43 -13.03
N CYS A 215 5.83 -1.54 -12.22
CA CYS A 215 5.84 -1.67 -10.77
C CYS A 215 5.74 -0.32 -10.05
N ILE A 216 5.16 -0.35 -8.85
CA ILE A 216 5.33 0.67 -7.82
C ILE A 216 5.88 -0.05 -6.59
N GLY A 217 7.04 0.36 -6.13
CA GLY A 217 7.74 -0.33 -5.05
C GLY A 217 8.50 -1.58 -5.51
N LEU A 218 9.18 -2.19 -4.55
CA LEU A 218 10.02 -3.36 -4.79
C LEU A 218 9.75 -4.46 -3.75
N ARG A 219 10.16 -5.68 -4.06
CA ARG A 219 10.03 -6.83 -3.16
C ARG A 219 11.42 -7.33 -2.84
N ASP A 220 11.73 -7.48 -1.56
CA ASP A 220 12.95 -8.12 -1.06
C ASP A 220 12.58 -9.48 -0.47
N GLY A 221 12.85 -10.56 -1.22
CA GLY A 221 12.44 -11.91 -0.87
C GLY A 221 10.91 -12.04 -0.73
N ARG A 222 10.42 -12.30 0.48
CA ARG A 222 8.98 -12.39 0.78
C ARG A 222 8.35 -11.07 1.21
N VAL A 223 9.13 -10.00 1.35
CA VAL A 223 8.68 -8.74 1.95
C VAL A 223 8.54 -7.68 0.87
N TYR A 224 7.37 -7.05 0.80
CA TYR A 224 7.16 -5.87 -0.03
C TYR A 224 7.66 -4.60 0.67
N GLN A 225 8.41 -3.78 -0.06
CA GLN A 225 8.74 -2.43 0.34
C GLN A 225 7.69 -1.48 -0.22
N THR A 226 6.97 -0.84 0.70
CA THR A 226 5.85 0.04 0.39
C THR A 226 6.23 1.51 0.47
N SER A 227 7.52 1.85 0.29
CA SER A 227 8.01 3.23 0.40
C SER A 227 7.71 4.06 -0.84
N GLU A 228 7.62 3.41 -2.00
CA GLU A 228 7.43 4.06 -3.30
C GLU A 228 5.97 4.43 -3.58
N GLY A 229 5.02 3.79 -2.88
CA GLY A 229 3.61 4.14 -2.93
C GLY A 229 3.17 4.66 -1.57
N THR A 230 2.60 5.87 -1.49
CA THR A 230 2.04 6.45 -0.27
C THR A 230 0.64 6.95 -0.54
N ILE A 231 -0.29 6.60 0.35
CA ILE A 231 -1.70 6.99 0.25
C ILE A 231 -2.15 7.72 1.52
N ARG A 232 -3.15 8.56 1.34
CA ARG A 232 -3.98 9.10 2.41
C ARG A 232 -5.44 8.96 2.03
N THR A 233 -6.27 8.59 2.99
CA THR A 233 -7.72 8.50 2.81
C THR A 233 -8.37 8.55 4.19
N TYR A 234 -9.70 8.47 4.24
CA TYR A 234 -10.47 8.60 5.45
C TYR A 234 -11.57 7.56 5.48
N ILE A 235 -11.85 7.05 6.67
CA ILE A 235 -12.98 6.18 6.94
C ILE A 235 -13.94 6.95 7.83
N PRO A 236 -15.09 7.43 7.31
CA PRO A 236 -16.14 8.02 8.12
C PRO A 236 -16.72 7.00 9.12
N ILE A 237 -17.07 7.48 10.31
CA ILE A 237 -17.70 6.66 11.36
C ILE A 237 -19.00 6.02 10.84
N ALA A 238 -19.80 6.78 10.08
CA ALA A 238 -21.05 6.30 9.53
C ALA A 238 -20.85 5.06 8.64
N ASP A 239 -19.83 5.09 7.76
CA ASP A 239 -19.50 3.98 6.87
C ASP A 239 -18.88 2.81 7.65
N ALA A 240 -18.00 3.12 8.62
CA ALA A 240 -17.40 2.11 9.49
C ALA A 240 -18.43 1.36 10.35
N MET A 241 -19.55 1.99 10.69
CA MET A 241 -20.63 1.35 11.44
C MET A 241 -21.39 0.32 10.60
N ALA A 242 -21.45 0.51 9.28
CA ALA A 242 -22.05 -0.45 8.35
C ALA A 242 -21.09 -1.58 7.98
N GLY A 243 -19.78 -1.32 7.96
CA GLY A 243 -18.74 -2.29 7.65
C GLY A 243 -18.60 -3.37 8.75
N ARG A 244 -18.48 -4.64 8.33
CA ARG A 244 -18.13 -5.76 9.20
C ARG A 244 -16.66 -6.13 9.03
N VAL A 245 -16.04 -6.64 10.08
CA VAL A 245 -14.68 -7.20 10.09
C VAL A 245 -14.76 -8.63 10.59
N ILE A 246 -14.46 -9.60 9.73
CA ILE A 246 -14.42 -11.04 10.04
C ILE A 246 -13.01 -11.55 9.78
N ILE A 247 -12.15 -11.46 10.80
CA ILE A 247 -10.77 -11.96 10.75
C ILE A 247 -10.58 -12.88 11.96
N PRO A 248 -10.81 -14.19 11.85
CA PRO A 248 -10.83 -15.09 12.99
C PRO A 248 -9.64 -14.87 13.95
N PRO A 249 -9.88 -14.69 15.27
CA PRO A 249 -11.15 -14.82 16.00
C PRO A 249 -12.00 -13.53 16.10
N ILE A 250 -11.68 -12.49 15.35
CA ILE A 250 -12.37 -11.20 15.36
C ILE A 250 -13.62 -11.26 14.48
N ASP A 251 -14.77 -10.92 15.07
CA ASP A 251 -16.04 -10.71 14.39
C ASP A 251 -16.72 -9.50 15.04
N THR A 252 -16.68 -8.35 14.35
CA THR A 252 -17.15 -7.06 14.89
C THR A 252 -17.45 -6.08 13.74
N THR A 253 -17.89 -4.86 14.05
CA THR A 253 -17.97 -3.77 13.05
C THR A 253 -16.59 -3.12 12.83
N LEU A 254 -16.38 -2.56 11.64
CA LEU A 254 -15.18 -1.79 11.33
C LEU A 254 -15.01 -0.62 12.30
N CYS A 255 -16.11 0.01 12.71
CA CYS A 255 -16.09 1.09 13.69
C CYS A 255 -15.50 0.63 15.03
N ASN A 256 -15.99 -0.48 15.58
CA ASN A 256 -15.50 -1.04 16.84
C ASN A 256 -14.04 -1.42 16.74
N PHE A 257 -13.69 -2.02 15.61
CA PHE A 257 -12.33 -2.47 15.33
C PHE A 257 -11.35 -1.30 15.28
N VAL A 258 -11.67 -0.27 14.49
CA VAL A 258 -10.82 0.91 14.31
C VAL A 258 -10.70 1.71 15.61
N ALA A 259 -11.82 1.91 16.32
CA ALA A 259 -11.85 2.60 17.61
C ALA A 259 -11.11 1.84 18.73
N GLY A 260 -10.74 0.57 18.51
CA GLY A 260 -10.08 -0.28 19.51
C GLY A 260 -11.01 -0.77 20.62
N MET A 261 -12.31 -0.90 20.32
CA MET A 261 -13.36 -1.26 21.27
C MET A 261 -13.68 -2.76 21.21
N ALA A 262 -14.19 -3.32 22.31
CA ALA A 262 -14.51 -4.74 22.37
C ALA A 262 -15.67 -5.10 21.44
N ALA A 263 -15.57 -6.26 20.76
CA ALA A 263 -16.59 -6.75 19.83
C ALA A 263 -17.97 -6.95 20.45
N SER A 264 -18.04 -7.17 21.77
CA SER A 264 -19.28 -7.42 22.52
C SER A 264 -20.00 -6.15 23.01
N SER A 265 -19.40 -4.98 22.81
CA SER A 265 -20.05 -3.69 23.11
C SER A 265 -20.68 -3.13 21.84
N ASP A 266 -21.71 -2.29 21.96
CA ASP A 266 -22.29 -1.48 20.88
C ASP A 266 -21.67 -0.08 20.94
N PRO A 267 -20.39 0.07 20.59
CA PRO A 267 -19.52 1.05 21.19
C PRO A 267 -19.30 2.29 20.29
N CYS A 268 -19.84 2.35 19.07
CA CYS A 268 -19.80 3.54 18.23
C CYS A 268 -21.08 4.40 18.29
N THR A 269 -22.11 3.90 18.96
CA THR A 269 -23.42 4.57 19.15
C THR A 269 -23.55 5.14 20.56
N ASP A 270 -23.07 4.42 21.57
CA ASP A 270 -23.36 4.71 22.98
C ASP A 270 -22.19 5.34 23.77
N THR A 271 -20.96 5.27 23.24
CA THR A 271 -19.76 5.80 23.92
C THR A 271 -19.35 7.13 23.31
N PRO A 272 -19.18 8.21 24.09
CA PRO A 272 -18.63 9.47 23.59
C PRO A 272 -17.27 9.25 22.91
N ARG A 273 -17.06 9.88 21.75
CA ARG A 273 -15.84 9.71 20.93
C ARG A 273 -14.55 10.04 21.68
N ALA A 274 -14.62 10.98 22.63
CA ALA A 274 -13.49 11.36 23.48
C ALA A 274 -13.02 10.23 24.40
N ASP A 275 -13.88 9.24 24.68
CA ASP A 275 -13.56 8.08 25.52
C ASP A 275 -13.10 6.87 24.70
N TRP A 276 -13.05 6.97 23.36
CA TRP A 276 -12.58 5.90 22.50
C TRP A 276 -11.07 5.72 22.64
N PRO A 277 -10.56 4.47 22.73
CA PRO A 277 -9.12 4.21 22.73
C PRO A 277 -8.40 4.80 21.51
N VAL A 278 -9.05 4.77 20.35
CA VAL A 278 -8.58 5.38 19.11
C VAL A 278 -9.66 6.37 18.62
N PRO A 279 -9.60 7.64 19.04
CA PRO A 279 -10.59 8.63 18.64
C PRO A 279 -10.47 8.99 17.15
N PRO A 280 -11.57 9.41 16.50
CA PRO A 280 -11.52 10.03 15.17
C PRO A 280 -10.68 11.31 15.23
N ASN A 281 -9.98 11.58 14.13
CA ASN A 281 -9.06 12.72 14.01
C ASN A 281 -9.30 13.56 12.75
N ALA A 282 -10.39 13.29 12.03
CA ALA A 282 -10.78 14.04 10.85
C ALA A 282 -12.29 14.32 10.84
N LEU A 283 -12.66 15.40 10.16
CA LEU A 283 -14.02 15.79 9.84
C LEU A 283 -14.21 15.67 8.33
N CYS A 284 -15.11 14.78 7.91
CA CYS A 284 -15.54 14.56 6.54
C CYS A 284 -16.96 15.07 6.35
N GLU A 285 -17.16 16.00 5.43
CA GLU A 285 -18.44 16.57 5.04
C GLU A 285 -18.51 16.64 3.50
N ASP A 286 -19.61 16.15 2.92
CA ASP A 286 -19.86 16.17 1.47
C ASP A 286 -18.68 15.64 0.61
N GLY A 287 -18.01 14.59 1.08
CA GLY A 287 -16.88 13.98 0.35
C GLY A 287 -15.53 14.68 0.53
N VAL A 288 -15.47 15.73 1.35
CA VAL A 288 -14.24 16.48 1.66
C VAL A 288 -13.86 16.24 3.11
N CYS A 289 -12.61 15.87 3.35
CA CYS A 289 -12.10 15.55 4.68
C CYS A 289 -10.99 16.52 5.12
N THR A 290 -11.02 16.93 6.39
CA THR A 290 -10.01 17.79 7.01
C THR A 290 -9.59 17.24 8.37
N GLU A 291 -8.32 17.41 8.73
CA GLU A 291 -7.76 16.92 10.01
C GLU A 291 -7.86 17.96 11.15
N THR A 292 -8.62 19.03 10.92
CA THR A 292 -8.79 20.13 11.87
C THR A 292 -10.17 20.04 12.51
N CYS A 293 -10.28 19.22 13.55
CA CYS A 293 -11.51 19.10 14.35
C CYS A 293 -11.19 18.81 15.82
N ASP A 294 -12.08 19.23 16.70
CA ASP A 294 -12.11 18.73 18.07
C ASP A 294 -12.65 17.29 18.05
N VAL A 295 -12.12 16.40 18.90
CA VAL A 295 -12.47 14.96 18.89
C VAL A 295 -13.98 14.71 19.00
N ALA A 296 -14.71 15.58 19.71
CA ALA A 296 -16.16 15.49 19.83
C ALA A 296 -16.89 15.69 18.48
N ASP A 297 -16.31 16.49 17.59
CA ASP A 297 -16.87 16.88 16.30
C ASP A 297 -16.29 16.03 15.16
N CYS A 298 -15.06 15.54 15.29
CA CYS A 298 -14.44 14.62 14.32
C CYS A 298 -15.34 13.40 14.08
N ASN A 299 -15.57 13.08 12.80
CA ASN A 299 -16.47 12.02 12.36
C ASN A 299 -15.79 10.99 11.45
N ALA A 300 -14.46 11.02 11.33
CA ALA A 300 -13.70 10.10 10.52
C ALA A 300 -12.32 9.80 11.11
N TRP A 301 -11.75 8.65 10.75
CA TRP A 301 -10.34 8.35 10.97
C TRP A 301 -9.55 8.58 9.69
N ARG A 302 -8.46 9.33 9.80
CA ARG A 302 -7.41 9.35 8.78
C ARG A 302 -6.78 7.98 8.68
N ILE A 303 -6.71 7.49 7.46
CA ILE A 303 -5.92 6.34 7.06
C ILE A 303 -4.71 6.84 6.32
N ALA A 304 -3.53 6.44 6.80
CA ALA A 304 -2.27 6.68 6.11
C ALA A 304 -1.55 5.36 5.97
N GLY A 305 -0.84 5.19 4.86
CA GLY A 305 -0.10 3.97 4.63
C GLY A 305 0.78 4.04 3.39
N GLY A 306 1.62 3.02 3.27
CA GLY A 306 2.35 2.75 2.06
C GLY A 306 1.73 1.59 1.30
N PHE A 307 1.94 1.54 -0.01
CA PHE A 307 1.59 0.39 -0.83
C PHE A 307 2.70 0.03 -1.81
N ALA A 308 2.63 -1.19 -2.33
CA ALA A 308 3.33 -1.62 -3.53
C ALA A 308 2.31 -2.15 -4.53
N ALA A 309 2.61 -2.07 -5.82
CA ALA A 309 1.72 -2.54 -6.88
C ALA A 309 2.52 -3.15 -8.04
N HIS A 310 1.89 -4.06 -8.77
CA HIS A 310 2.46 -4.67 -9.98
C HIS A 310 1.56 -4.47 -11.19
N GLY A 311 2.17 -4.48 -12.36
CA GLY A 311 1.53 -4.36 -13.66
C GLY A 311 0.57 -5.51 -13.93
N VAL A 312 -0.65 -5.17 -14.35
CA VAL A 312 -1.69 -6.11 -14.77
C VAL A 312 -2.36 -5.58 -16.04
N GLU A 313 -3.15 -6.43 -16.69
CA GLU A 313 -4.05 -6.01 -17.76
C GLU A 313 -5.45 -5.79 -17.18
N ILE A 314 -6.00 -4.59 -17.35
CA ILE A 314 -7.38 -4.24 -16.98
C ILE A 314 -8.21 -4.11 -18.27
N ALA A 315 -9.18 -5.00 -18.42
CA ALA A 315 -10.17 -4.98 -19.49
C ALA A 315 -11.16 -3.82 -19.33
N ASP A 316 -11.73 -3.40 -20.45
CA ASP A 316 -12.80 -2.40 -20.54
C ASP A 316 -14.20 -3.00 -20.38
#